data_AF-A0AAX2S4H8-F1
#
_entry.id   AF-A0AAX2S4H8-F1
#
_cell.length_a   1.000
_cell.length_b   1.000
_cell.length_c   1.000
_cell.angle_alpha   90.00
_cell.angle_beta   90.00
_cell.angle_gamma   90.00
#
_symmetry.space_group_name_H-M   'P 1'
#
loop_
_entity.id
_entity.type
_entity.pdbx_description
1 polymer ?
#
loop_
_entity_poly.entity_id
_entity_poly.type
_entity_poly.pdbx_seq_one_letter_code
_entity_poly.pdbx_strand_id
1 'polypeptide(L)'
;MPATARFEARINTEIQSLLKRAATLEGRSLSDFVISSALSAAKKTVEKNELIHLSIADQQCFAEALISPPSPNQKMQEALHLSTSLLGE
;
A
#
# COMPACT_ATOMS: atom_id res chain seq x y z
N MET A 1 2.58 18.29 -20.89
CA MET A 1 2.84 18.68 -19.48
C MET A 1 1.87 17.94 -18.59
N PRO A 2 2.26 17.43 -17.41
CA PRO A 2 1.33 16.74 -16.52
C PRO A 2 0.22 17.69 -16.08
N ALA A 3 -1.01 17.18 -15.93
CA ALA A 3 -2.14 17.96 -15.45
C ALA A 3 -1.90 18.35 -13.97
N THR A 4 -2.07 19.62 -13.65
CA THR A 4 -1.97 20.13 -12.27
C THR A 4 -3.31 20.07 -11.56
N ALA A 5 -3.34 19.57 -10.33
CA ALA A 5 -4.51 19.57 -9.47
C ALA A 5 -4.27 20.41 -8.20
N ARG A 6 -5.32 21.05 -7.67
CA ARG A 6 -5.25 21.88 -6.46
C ARG A 6 -5.74 21.08 -5.25
N PHE A 7 -4.93 21.06 -4.20
CA PHE A 7 -5.29 20.44 -2.91
C PHE A 7 -5.91 21.50 -2.00
N GLU A 8 -7.17 21.31 -1.61
CA GLU A 8 -7.90 22.22 -0.73
C GLU A 8 -8.37 21.50 0.52
N ALA A 9 -8.05 22.06 1.69
CA ALA A 9 -8.52 21.55 2.98
C ALA A 9 -8.86 22.73 3.90
N ARG A 10 -9.98 22.64 4.60
CA ARG A 10 -10.33 23.57 5.69
C ARG A 10 -9.79 23.02 6.99
N ILE A 11 -8.99 23.82 7.67
CA ILE A 11 -8.39 23.49 8.97
C ILE A 11 -8.67 24.62 9.95
N ASN A 12 -8.72 24.30 11.24
CA ASN A 12 -8.81 25.31 12.28
C ASN A 12 -7.44 26.00 12.51
N THR A 13 -7.44 27.07 13.29
CA THR A 13 -6.26 27.90 13.57
C THR A 13 -5.18 27.14 14.36
N GLU A 14 -5.58 26.23 15.24
CA GLU A 14 -4.65 25.41 16.03
C GLU A 14 -3.84 24.47 15.14
N ILE A 15 -4.51 23.74 14.24
CA ILE A 15 -3.87 22.87 13.25
C ILE A 15 -2.94 23.70 12.36
N GLN A 16 -3.40 24.86 11.87
CA GLN A 16 -2.57 25.71 11.03
C GLN A 16 -1.30 26.19 11.76
N SER A 17 -1.42 26.56 13.03
CA SER A 17 -0.28 27.00 13.87
C SER A 17 0.74 25.88 14.05
N LEU A 18 0.28 24.67 14.35
CA LEU A 18 1.15 23.50 14.49
C LEU A 18 1.89 23.19 13.20
N LEU A 19 1.18 23.14 12.07
CA LEU A 19 1.78 22.86 10.76
C LEU A 19 2.81 23.93 10.37
N LYS A 20 2.53 25.21 10.62
CA LYS A 20 3.49 26.31 10.37
C LYS A 20 4.75 26.15 11.22
N ARG A 21 4.59 25.82 12.50
CA ARG A 21 5.73 25.59 13.40
C ARG A 21 6.58 24.42 12.91
N ALA A 22 5.96 23.29 12.55
CA ALA A 22 6.67 22.13 12.03
C ALA A 22 7.41 22.45 10.72
N ALA A 23 6.77 23.14 9.78
CA ALA A 23 7.41 23.58 8.55
C ALA A 23 8.62 24.49 8.80
N THR A 24 8.50 25.42 9.76
CA THR A 24 9.59 26.32 10.16
C THR A 24 10.77 25.54 10.74
N LEU A 25 10.52 24.55 11.59
CA LEU A 25 11.56 23.70 12.17
C LEU A 25 12.33 22.89 11.11
N GLU A 26 11.66 22.51 10.02
CA GLU A 26 12.28 21.82 8.89
C GLU A 26 12.86 22.77 7.83
N GLY A 27 12.78 24.09 8.03
CA GLY A 27 13.33 25.08 7.10
C GLY A 27 12.63 25.14 5.74
N ARG A 28 11.35 24.76 5.68
CA ARG A 28 10.57 24.70 4.43
C ARG A 28 9.25 25.45 4.53
N SER A 29 8.62 25.69 3.37
CA SER A 29 7.31 26.36 3.33
C SER A 29 6.21 25.47 3.92
N LEU A 30 5.12 26.08 4.41
CA LEU A 30 3.94 25.35 4.90
C LEU A 30 3.37 24.42 3.82
N SER A 31 3.25 24.92 2.58
CA SER A 31 2.69 24.14 1.48
C SER A 31 3.57 22.93 1.16
N ASP A 32 4.89 23.11 1.09
CA ASP A 32 5.83 22.01 0.87
C ASP A 32 5.74 20.97 2.00
N PHE A 33 5.76 21.42 3.26
CA PHE A 33 5.58 20.55 4.42
C PHE A 33 4.30 19.71 4.35
N VAL A 34 3.16 20.34 4.01
CA VAL A 34 1.88 19.63 3.96
C VAL A 34 1.86 18.62 2.83
N ILE A 35 2.33 19.00 1.63
CA ILE A 35 2.34 18.10 0.47
C ILE A 35 3.29 16.93 0.69
N SER A 36 4.51 17.18 1.20
CA SER A 36 5.47 16.10 1.47
C SER A 36 4.97 15.13 2.53
N SER A 37 4.32 15.66 3.58
CA SER A 37 3.78 14.86 4.67
C SER A 37 2.60 14.01 4.19
N ALA A 38 1.68 14.60 3.42
CA ALA A 38 0.57 13.89 2.81
C ALA A 38 1.05 12.79 1.86
N LEU A 39 2.06 13.09 1.01
CA LEU A 39 2.64 12.11 0.10
C LEU A 39 3.31 10.94 0.86
N SER A 40 4.05 11.24 1.92
CA SER A 40 4.69 10.22 2.76
C SER A 40 3.65 9.31 3.42
N ALA A 41 2.60 9.89 3.99
CA ALA A 41 1.50 9.14 4.60
C ALA A 41 0.75 8.29 3.57
N ALA A 42 0.47 8.84 2.39
CA ALA A 42 -0.18 8.12 1.30
C ALA A 42 0.66 6.92 0.85
N LYS A 43 1.95 7.11 0.60
CA LYS A 43 2.87 6.01 0.21
C LYS A 43 2.89 4.89 1.24
N LYS A 44 3.04 5.22 2.53
CA LYS A 44 3.01 4.23 3.62
C LYS A 44 1.68 3.49 3.70
N THR A 45 0.58 4.18 3.45
CA THR A 45 -0.77 3.58 3.48
C THR A 45 -0.94 2.61 2.32
N VAL A 46 -0.56 3.00 1.11
CA VAL A 46 -0.61 2.14 -0.08
C VAL A 46 0.29 0.92 0.12
N GLU A 47 1.55 1.12 0.49
CA GLU A 47 2.49 0.04 0.77
C GLU A 47 1.95 -0.97 1.80
N LYS A 48 1.38 -0.48 2.91
CA LYS A 48 0.82 -1.35 3.95
C LYS A 48 -0.35 -2.23 3.46
N ASN A 49 -1.15 -1.74 2.50
CA ASN A 49 -2.36 -2.44 2.07
C ASN A 49 -2.14 -3.29 0.81
N GLU A 50 -1.17 -2.92 -0.04
CA GLU A 50 -0.96 -3.54 -1.35
C GLU A 50 0.29 -4.43 -1.40
N LEU A 51 1.26 -4.23 -0.50
CA LEU A 51 2.49 -5.01 -0.49
C LEU A 51 2.48 -6.06 0.62
N ILE A 52 2.86 -7.28 0.26
CA ILE A 52 3.12 -8.37 1.19
C ILE A 52 4.62 -8.38 1.48
N HIS A 53 5.02 -7.92 2.66
CA HIS A 53 6.41 -8.02 3.12
C HIS A 53 6.67 -9.42 3.67
N LEU A 54 7.51 -10.17 2.97
CA LEU A 54 7.93 -11.52 3.35
C LEU A 54 9.32 -11.49 4.01
N SER A 55 9.56 -12.35 5.00
CA SER A 55 10.91 -12.58 5.51
C SER A 55 11.79 -13.23 4.43
N ILE A 56 13.12 -13.23 4.59
CA ILE A 56 14.00 -13.89 3.59
C ILE A 56 13.63 -15.37 3.41
N ALA A 57 13.31 -16.06 4.50
CA ALA A 57 12.88 -17.46 4.45
C ALA A 57 11.56 -17.63 3.67
N ASP A 58 10.58 -16.75 3.92
CA ASP A 58 9.30 -16.79 3.20
C ASP A 58 9.44 -16.40 1.73
N GLN A 59 10.37 -15.48 1.40
CA GLN A 59 10.69 -15.12 0.02
C GLN A 59 11.28 -16.31 -0.74
N GLN A 60 12.19 -17.06 -0.11
CA GLN A 60 12.76 -18.28 -0.70
C GLN A 60 11.68 -19.33 -0.94
N CYS A 61 10.85 -19.61 0.07
CA CYS A 61 9.72 -20.53 -0.02
C CYS A 61 8.74 -20.12 -1.14
N PHE A 62 8.40 -18.83 -1.21
CA PHE A 62 7.52 -18.29 -2.25
C PHE A 62 8.13 -18.40 -3.65
N ALA A 63 9.42 -18.07 -3.80
CA ALA A 63 10.12 -18.20 -5.08
C ALA A 63 10.23 -19.66 -5.54
N GLU A 64 10.55 -20.58 -4.63
CA GLU A 64 10.58 -22.02 -4.91
C GLU A 64 9.21 -22.53 -5.35
N ALA A 65 8.12 -22.10 -4.69
CA ALA A 65 6.77 -22.46 -5.09
C ALA A 65 6.36 -21.91 -6.47
N LEU A 66 6.93 -20.78 -6.92
CA LEU A 66 6.73 -20.26 -8.28
C LEU A 66 7.56 -20.98 -9.33
N ILE A 67 8.83 -21.31 -9.01
CA ILE A 67 9.77 -21.96 -9.92
C ILE A 67 9.44 -23.45 -10.10
N SER A 68 9.07 -24.11 -9.01
CA SER A 68 8.72 -25.54 -8.97
C SER A 68 7.41 -25.73 -8.20
N PRO A 69 6.26 -25.47 -8.85
CA PRO A 69 4.95 -25.54 -8.19
C PRO A 69 4.67 -26.93 -7.62
N PRO A 70 4.29 -27.04 -6.34
CA PRO A 70 3.94 -28.32 -5.76
C PRO A 70 2.63 -28.86 -6.35
N SER A 71 2.48 -30.17 -6.40
CA SER A 71 1.22 -30.79 -6.82
C SER A 71 0.10 -30.48 -5.82
N PRO A 72 -1.14 -30.21 -6.28
CA PRO A 72 -2.27 -29.97 -5.40
C PRO A 72 -2.50 -31.15 -4.45
N ASN A 73 -2.69 -30.87 -3.16
CA ASN A 73 -3.07 -31.91 -2.20
C ASN A 73 -4.52 -32.37 -2.43
N GLN A 74 -4.91 -33.48 -1.78
CA GLN A 74 -6.24 -34.06 -1.95
C GLN A 74 -7.38 -33.06 -1.71
N LYS A 75 -7.30 -32.23 -0.66
CA LYS A 75 -8.33 -31.21 -0.36
C LYS A 75 -8.43 -30.15 -1.46
N MET A 76 -7.30 -29.77 -2.05
CA MET A 76 -7.24 -28.80 -3.13
C MET A 76 -7.79 -29.40 -4.43
N GLN A 77 -7.56 -30.70 -4.68
CA GLN A 77 -8.17 -31.43 -5.80
C GLN A 77 -9.70 -31.53 -5.64
N GLU A 78 -10.18 -31.87 -4.44
CA GLU A 78 -11.61 -31.90 -4.11
C GLU A 78 -12.26 -30.52 -4.29
N ALA A 79 -11.59 -29.44 -3.84
CA ALA A 79 -12.07 -28.07 -4.01
C ALA A 79 -12.12 -27.63 -5.50
N LEU A 80 -11.12 -28.03 -6.30
CA LEU A 80 -11.11 -27.79 -7.75
C LEU A 80 -12.29 -28.50 -8.42
N HIS A 81 -12.50 -29.78 -8.12
CA HIS A 81 -13.64 -30.54 -8.64
C HIS A 81 -14.99 -29.90 -8.27
N LEU A 82 -15.14 -29.46 -7.01
CA LEU A 82 -16.33 -28.76 -6.56
C LEU A 82 -16.53 -27.44 -7.33
N SER A 83 -15.46 -26.67 -7.53
CA SER A 83 -15.53 -25.39 -8.25
C SER A 83 -16.03 -25.56 -9.69
N THR A 84 -15.55 -26.58 -10.40
CA THR A 84 -15.99 -26.90 -11.78
C THR A 84 -17.47 -27.27 -11.81
N SER A 85 -17.93 -28.08 -10.84
CA SER A 85 -19.35 -28.46 -10.75
C SER A 85 -20.30 -27.29 -10.45
N LEU A 86 -19.82 -26.26 -9.75
CA LEU A 86 -20.60 -25.08 -9.38
C LEU A 86 -20.59 -23.99 -10.46
N LEU A 87 -19.50 -23.89 -11.23
CA LEU A 87 -19.34 -22.89 -12.29
C LEU A 87 -19.90 -23.36 -13.65
N GLY A 88 -20.29 -24.63 -13.76
CA GLY A 88 -21.03 -25.13 -14.92
C GLY A 88 -20.21 -25.22 -16.21
N GLU A 89 -18.93 -25.56 -16.10
CA GLU A 89 -18.11 -26.04 -17.23
C GLU A 89 -18.25 -27.56 -17.41
#